data_AF-A0A7S1RQN2-F1
#
_entry.id   AF-A0A7S1RQN2-F1
#
_cell.length_a   1.000
_cell.length_b   1.000
_cell.length_c   1.000
_cell.angle_alpha   90.00
_cell.angle_beta   90.00
_cell.angle_gamma   90.00
#
_symmetry.space_group_name_H-M   'P 1'
#
loop_
_entity.id
_entity.type
_entity.pdbx_description
1 polymer ?
#
loop_
_entity_poly.entity_id
_entity_poly.type
_entity_poly.pdbx_seq_one_letter_code
_entity_poly.pdbx_strand_id
1 'polypeptide(L)'
;HMWRVQSDKRTLARYHFKGQTDNLARVAAIWFGEFKSKFRSGSLDSSIDVSIPLQRSRDMQCKPFVYFLHRFRKIYRDGGLLPEKVFKIRARGRTDKDACISRRHDNSFGLGECVHATWFHFANMAPPGFPVIVGDKMPPSGTEANEPDGATGVTKMVKCGNHQARNCAECPQGNGGSWCHKDCVWNFGQCISKSAFERLKKRRPKKQKCCSGIREWNSLDCFDRPDPTGPIAYQCDVTGNIENQQYVLDASGHIRHATGKCVSIGKLKKRLAMTDCGPSATAWEQVDTFFPEETKLYRELVAKHGLTEDMPDH
;
A
#
# COMPACT_ATOMS: atom_id res chain seq x y z
N HIS A 1 -26.11 3.57 10.98
CA HIS A 1 -27.31 3.09 11.72
C HIS A 1 -27.29 3.69 13.10
N MET A 2 -28.35 4.39 13.52
CA MET A 2 -28.50 4.84 14.91
C MET A 2 -28.76 3.64 15.82
N TRP A 3 -28.15 3.66 17.02
CA TRP A 3 -28.42 2.71 18.10
C TRP A 3 -29.91 2.75 18.47
N ARG A 4 -30.57 1.59 18.49
CA ARG A 4 -32.00 1.46 18.80
C ARG A 4 -32.16 0.52 19.99
N VAL A 5 -32.92 0.93 20.99
CA VAL A 5 -33.19 0.14 22.20
C VAL A 5 -34.70 -0.08 22.29
N GLN A 6 -35.14 -1.33 22.30
CA GLN A 6 -36.58 -1.67 22.27
C GLN A 6 -37.36 -1.10 23.46
N SER A 7 -36.71 -0.94 24.62
CA SER A 7 -37.32 -0.37 25.82
C SER A 7 -37.32 1.16 25.86
N ASP A 8 -36.52 1.84 25.01
CA ASP A 8 -36.45 3.32 24.98
C ASP A 8 -37.28 3.88 23.82
N LYS A 9 -38.48 4.36 24.15
CA LYS A 9 -39.44 4.97 23.21
C LYS A 9 -38.86 6.15 22.40
N ARG A 10 -37.77 6.78 22.85
CA ARG A 10 -37.10 7.88 22.11
C ARG A 10 -36.32 7.37 20.90
N THR A 11 -35.89 6.12 20.91
CA THR A 11 -35.04 5.51 19.86
C THR A 11 -35.85 4.67 18.86
N LEU A 12 -37.15 4.51 19.10
CA LEU A 12 -38.04 3.77 18.21
C LEU A 12 -38.29 4.55 16.92
N ALA A 13 -38.28 3.84 15.79
CA ALA A 13 -38.60 4.43 14.50
C ALA A 13 -40.08 4.86 14.48
N ARG A 14 -40.34 6.15 14.24
CA ARG A 14 -41.70 6.72 14.14
C ARG A 14 -42.29 6.64 12.72
N TYR A 15 -41.65 5.90 11.82
CA TYR A 15 -42.10 5.74 10.45
C TYR A 15 -42.05 4.26 10.06
N HIS A 16 -43.08 3.82 9.33
CA HIS A 16 -43.12 2.50 8.71
C HIS A 16 -42.81 2.67 7.23
N PHE A 17 -41.65 2.15 6.81
CA PHE A 17 -41.29 2.13 5.39
C PHE A 17 -41.64 0.76 4.80
N LYS A 18 -42.55 0.72 3.81
CA LYS A 18 -42.84 -0.46 3.00
C LYS A 18 -42.15 -0.31 1.65
N GLY A 19 -41.00 -0.96 1.50
CA GLY A 19 -40.23 -1.03 0.26
C GLY A 19 -38.81 -1.54 0.53
N GLN A 20 -38.18 -2.16 -0.46
CA GLN A 20 -36.72 -2.30 -0.46
C GLN A 20 -36.14 -0.97 -0.93
N THR A 21 -35.73 -0.10 -0.01
CA THR A 21 -34.93 1.07 -0.38
C THR A 21 -33.48 0.68 -0.54
N ASP A 22 -32.97 0.85 -1.74
CA ASP A 22 -31.53 0.88 -1.94
C ASP A 22 -30.95 2.22 -1.46
N ASN A 23 -30.77 2.32 -0.14
CA ASN A 23 -30.24 3.53 0.49
C ASN A 23 -28.83 3.86 0.00
N LEU A 24 -28.04 2.86 -0.38
CA LEU A 24 -26.68 3.07 -0.88
C LEU A 24 -26.71 3.68 -2.28
N ALA A 25 -27.58 3.19 -3.17
CA ALA A 25 -27.79 3.77 -4.48
C ALA A 25 -28.32 5.21 -4.41
N ARG A 26 -29.21 5.52 -3.46
CA ARG A 26 -29.67 6.90 -3.20
C ARG A 26 -28.51 7.80 -2.80
N VAL A 27 -27.66 7.36 -1.86
CA VAL A 27 -26.47 8.11 -1.44
C VAL A 27 -25.53 8.35 -2.62
N ALA A 28 -25.24 7.32 -3.42
CA ALA A 28 -24.40 7.46 -4.61
C ALA A 28 -24.99 8.46 -5.62
N ALA A 29 -26.30 8.37 -5.88
CA ALA A 29 -26.99 9.25 -6.82
C ALA A 29 -27.00 10.72 -6.37
N ILE A 30 -27.07 10.99 -5.06
CA ILE A 30 -27.09 12.35 -4.51
C ILE A 30 -25.67 12.92 -4.38
N TRP A 31 -24.73 12.12 -3.86
CA TRP A 31 -23.47 12.66 -3.31
C TRP A 31 -22.22 12.32 -4.10
N PHE A 32 -22.23 11.33 -5.01
CA PHE A 32 -20.99 10.92 -5.71
C PHE A 32 -20.69 11.74 -6.96
N GLY A 33 -21.63 12.57 -7.42
CA GLY A 33 -21.44 13.40 -8.61
C GLY A 33 -21.02 12.57 -9.82
N GLU A 34 -19.91 12.95 -10.45
CA GLU A 34 -19.32 12.24 -11.60
C GLU A 34 -18.86 10.81 -11.26
N PHE A 35 -18.51 10.51 -10.00
CA PHE A 35 -18.10 9.17 -9.56
C PHE A 35 -19.25 8.17 -9.46
N LYS A 36 -20.51 8.61 -9.63
CA LYS A 36 -21.68 7.72 -9.61
C LYS A 36 -21.57 6.57 -10.62
N SER A 37 -20.86 6.78 -11.73
CA SER A 37 -20.61 5.77 -12.77
C SER A 37 -19.79 4.58 -12.28
N LYS A 38 -19.05 4.74 -11.17
CA LYS A 38 -18.30 3.64 -10.53
C LYS A 38 -19.16 2.85 -9.56
N PHE A 39 -20.21 3.46 -9.01
CA PHE A 39 -21.14 2.75 -8.14
C PHE A 39 -21.90 1.71 -8.98
N ARG A 40 -21.65 0.42 -8.70
CA ARG A 40 -22.24 -0.71 -9.44
C ARG A 40 -22.16 -0.56 -10.96
N SER A 41 -21.02 -0.05 -11.44
CA SER A 41 -20.76 0.20 -12.87
C SER A 41 -21.80 1.15 -13.51
N GLY A 42 -22.35 2.08 -12.74
CA GLY A 42 -23.34 3.06 -13.19
C GLY A 42 -24.78 2.54 -13.18
N SER A 43 -24.99 1.29 -12.75
CA SER A 43 -26.32 0.71 -12.56
C SER A 43 -26.98 1.29 -11.31
N LEU A 44 -27.70 2.38 -11.50
CA LEU A 44 -28.65 2.92 -10.54
C LEU A 44 -30.05 2.52 -10.98
N ASP A 45 -30.84 1.99 -10.05
CA ASP A 45 -32.24 1.70 -10.29
C ASP A 45 -32.97 2.99 -10.71
N SER A 46 -33.59 2.96 -11.90
CA SER A 46 -34.31 4.10 -12.48
C SER A 46 -35.51 4.55 -11.64
N SER A 47 -35.99 3.72 -10.72
CA SER A 47 -37.07 4.06 -9.79
C SER A 47 -36.61 4.97 -8.63
N ILE A 48 -35.31 5.19 -8.47
CA ILE A 48 -34.75 6.03 -7.41
C ILE A 48 -34.95 7.52 -7.75
N ASP A 49 -35.97 8.14 -7.13
CA ASP A 49 -36.13 9.60 -7.15
C ASP A 49 -35.25 10.26 -6.09
N VAL A 50 -34.32 11.09 -6.57
CA VAL A 50 -33.40 11.91 -5.77
C VAL A 50 -33.50 13.41 -6.12
N SER A 51 -34.54 13.83 -6.83
CA SER A 51 -34.75 15.21 -7.27
C SER A 51 -34.73 16.21 -6.11
N ILE A 52 -35.51 15.95 -5.05
CA ILE A 52 -35.59 16.78 -3.84
C ILE A 52 -34.24 16.88 -3.11
N PRO A 53 -33.58 15.77 -2.71
CA PRO A 53 -32.29 15.87 -2.02
C PRO A 53 -31.18 16.46 -2.90
N LEU A 54 -31.18 16.24 -4.22
CA LEU A 54 -30.26 16.89 -5.14
C LEU A 54 -30.49 18.41 -5.20
N GLN A 55 -31.75 18.85 -5.25
CA GLN A 55 -32.07 20.28 -5.20
C GLN A 55 -31.58 20.89 -3.90
N ARG A 56 -31.87 20.24 -2.78
CA ARG A 56 -31.41 20.71 -1.46
C ARG A 56 -29.89 20.77 -1.36
N SER A 57 -29.16 19.82 -1.95
CA SER A 57 -27.70 19.86 -2.01
C SER A 57 -27.19 21.08 -2.79
N ARG A 58 -27.85 21.44 -3.90
CA ARG A 58 -27.57 22.66 -4.67
C ARG A 58 -27.89 23.92 -3.87
N ASP A 59 -29.05 23.98 -3.24
CA ASP A 59 -29.49 25.14 -2.44
C ASP A 59 -28.55 25.41 -1.27
N MET A 60 -28.00 24.36 -0.64
CA MET A 60 -27.00 24.45 0.41
C MET A 60 -25.57 24.71 -0.10
N GLN A 61 -25.39 24.84 -1.42
CA GLN A 61 -24.09 25.08 -2.06
C GLN A 61 -23.04 24.04 -1.65
N CYS A 62 -23.43 22.76 -1.57
CA CYS A 62 -22.52 21.69 -1.21
C CYS A 62 -21.32 21.61 -2.18
N LYS A 63 -20.14 21.31 -1.66
CA LYS A 63 -18.95 21.06 -2.47
C LYS A 63 -19.09 19.72 -3.23
N PRO A 64 -18.49 19.58 -4.43
CA PRO A 64 -18.55 18.34 -5.21
C PRO A 64 -17.82 17.20 -4.50
N PHE A 65 -18.12 15.95 -4.87
CA PHE A 65 -17.50 14.77 -4.23
C PHE A 65 -15.98 14.76 -4.32
N VAL A 66 -15.41 15.25 -5.44
CA VAL A 66 -13.95 15.37 -5.57
C VAL A 66 -13.33 16.25 -4.49
N TYR A 67 -14.05 17.29 -4.02
CA TYR A 67 -13.57 18.14 -2.93
C TYR A 67 -13.42 17.31 -1.66
N PHE A 68 -14.37 16.43 -1.36
CA PHE A 68 -14.28 15.52 -0.23
C PHE A 68 -13.09 14.55 -0.36
N LEU A 69 -12.94 13.90 -1.52
CA LEU A 69 -11.80 13.01 -1.78
C LEU A 69 -10.45 13.72 -1.63
N HIS A 70 -10.35 14.97 -2.09
CA HIS A 70 -9.13 15.75 -2.00
C HIS A 70 -8.88 16.33 -0.60
N ARG A 71 -9.94 16.74 0.11
CA ARG A 71 -9.84 17.18 1.50
C ARG A 71 -9.30 16.08 2.41
N PHE A 72 -9.66 14.83 2.14
CA PHE A 72 -9.16 13.64 2.84
C PHE A 72 -8.16 12.86 1.97
N ARG A 73 -7.32 13.57 1.20
CA ARG A 73 -6.40 12.97 0.24
C ARG A 73 -5.40 12.03 0.89
N LYS A 74 -5.02 12.25 2.16
CA LYS A 74 -4.20 11.28 2.91
C LYS A 74 -4.81 9.88 2.96
N ILE A 75 -6.13 9.78 3.09
CA ILE A 75 -6.82 8.50 3.14
C ILE A 75 -7.04 7.98 1.73
N TYR A 76 -7.71 8.76 0.88
CA TYR A 76 -8.17 8.27 -0.42
C TYR A 76 -7.05 8.17 -1.45
N ARG A 77 -6.23 9.21 -1.57
CA ARG A 77 -5.12 9.23 -2.52
C ARG A 77 -3.89 8.58 -1.91
N ASP A 78 -3.34 9.14 -0.83
CA ASP A 78 -2.04 8.73 -0.30
C ASP A 78 -2.12 7.31 0.33
N GLY A 79 -3.24 6.99 0.99
CA GLY A 79 -3.54 5.65 1.51
C GLY A 79 -3.81 4.59 0.43
N GLY A 80 -3.91 4.99 -0.85
CA GLY A 80 -3.98 4.07 -1.98
C GLY A 80 -5.38 3.59 -2.38
N LEU A 81 -6.47 4.19 -1.88
CA LEU A 81 -7.82 3.86 -2.40
C LEU A 81 -8.04 4.37 -3.85
N LEU A 82 -7.29 5.40 -4.25
CA LEU A 82 -7.15 5.89 -5.61
C LEU A 82 -5.71 5.63 -6.09
N PRO A 83 -5.37 4.39 -6.45
CA PRO A 83 -4.00 4.05 -6.82
C PRO A 83 -3.63 4.66 -8.16
N GLU A 84 -2.36 5.07 -8.29
CA GLU A 84 -1.85 5.62 -9.55
C GLU A 84 -1.78 4.57 -10.66
N LYS A 85 -1.53 3.31 -10.28
CA LYS A 85 -1.28 2.20 -11.19
C LYS A 85 -1.69 0.90 -10.53
N VAL A 86 -2.35 0.04 -11.30
CA VAL A 86 -2.72 -1.33 -10.92
C VAL A 86 -1.99 -2.31 -11.83
N PHE A 87 -1.57 -3.44 -11.29
CA PHE A 87 -0.72 -4.42 -11.97
C PHE A 87 -0.92 -5.83 -11.40
N LYS A 88 -0.48 -6.84 -12.13
CA LYS A 88 -0.30 -8.20 -11.60
C LYS A 88 1.16 -8.43 -11.25
N ILE A 89 1.42 -9.40 -10.38
CA ILE A 89 2.79 -9.75 -9.96
C ILE A 89 3.13 -11.13 -10.51
N ARG A 90 4.19 -11.21 -11.32
CA ARG A 90 4.68 -12.46 -11.94
C ARG A 90 6.08 -12.79 -11.43
N ALA A 91 6.37 -14.07 -11.24
CA ALA A 91 7.71 -14.55 -11.00
C ALA A 91 8.58 -14.37 -12.26
N ARG A 92 9.68 -13.62 -12.13
CA ARG A 92 10.58 -13.29 -13.22
C ARG A 92 11.26 -14.56 -13.75
N GLY A 93 11.39 -14.66 -15.07
CA GLY A 93 12.06 -15.79 -15.73
C GLY A 93 11.25 -17.08 -15.73
N ARG A 94 10.00 -17.05 -15.26
CA ARG A 94 9.07 -18.17 -15.33
C ARG A 94 8.05 -17.96 -16.45
N THR A 95 7.83 -19.01 -17.23
CA THR A 95 6.88 -19.05 -18.35
C THR A 95 5.82 -20.13 -18.17
N ASP A 96 5.84 -20.87 -17.05
CA ASP A 96 4.80 -21.83 -16.71
C ASP A 96 3.48 -21.10 -16.42
N LYS A 97 2.37 -21.83 -16.57
CA LYS A 97 1.02 -21.27 -16.42
C LYS A 97 0.84 -20.61 -15.05
N ASP A 98 1.34 -21.24 -13.99
CA ASP A 98 1.20 -20.78 -12.60
C ASP A 98 2.35 -19.85 -12.15
N ALA A 99 2.60 -18.76 -12.88
CA ALA A 99 3.70 -17.84 -12.57
C ALA A 99 3.29 -16.57 -11.80
N CYS A 100 1.99 -16.30 -11.63
CA CYS A 100 1.52 -15.06 -11.01
C CYS A 100 0.94 -15.24 -9.61
N ILE A 101 1.06 -14.22 -8.76
CA ILE A 101 0.47 -14.25 -7.42
C ILE A 101 -1.05 -14.10 -7.51
N SER A 102 -1.78 -15.01 -6.85
CA SER A 102 -3.23 -15.06 -6.85
C SER A 102 -3.79 -15.30 -5.45
N ARG A 103 -4.92 -14.65 -5.16
CA ARG A 103 -5.74 -14.84 -3.96
C ARG A 103 -6.30 -16.26 -3.93
N ARG A 104 -6.24 -16.91 -2.77
CA ARG A 104 -6.80 -18.24 -2.52
C ARG A 104 -8.05 -18.14 -1.65
N HIS A 105 -8.83 -19.22 -1.62
CA HIS A 105 -10.06 -19.32 -0.83
C HIS A 105 -9.84 -19.29 0.69
N ASP A 106 -8.64 -19.62 1.16
CA ASP A 106 -8.26 -19.67 2.58
C ASP A 106 -7.68 -18.34 3.09
N ASN A 107 -7.97 -17.21 2.42
CA ASN A 107 -7.39 -15.90 2.70
C ASN A 107 -5.86 -15.85 2.63
N SER A 108 -5.22 -16.79 1.94
CA SER A 108 -3.78 -16.74 1.63
C SER A 108 -3.53 -16.30 0.18
N PHE A 109 -2.27 -16.03 -0.15
CA PHE A 109 -1.81 -15.87 -1.52
C PHE A 109 -1.02 -17.09 -1.98
N GLY A 110 -1.21 -17.48 -3.23
CA GLY A 110 -0.52 -18.59 -3.88
C GLY A 110 -0.09 -18.22 -5.29
N LEU A 111 0.30 -19.23 -6.06
CA LEU A 111 0.52 -19.06 -7.50
C LEU A 111 -0.71 -19.50 -8.29
N GLY A 112 -0.98 -18.79 -9.37
CA GLY A 112 -2.01 -19.14 -10.34
C GLY A 112 -1.72 -18.57 -11.72
N GLU A 113 -2.67 -18.81 -12.63
CA GLU A 113 -2.57 -18.33 -14.01
C GLU A 113 -2.62 -16.82 -14.08
N CYS A 114 -1.68 -16.22 -14.80
CA CYS A 114 -1.57 -14.77 -14.90
C CYS A 114 -2.84 -14.12 -15.44
N VAL A 115 -3.57 -14.76 -16.35
CA VAL A 115 -4.86 -14.24 -16.86
C VAL A 115 -5.90 -14.04 -15.74
N HIS A 116 -5.93 -14.93 -14.74
CA HIS A 116 -6.85 -14.90 -13.59
C HIS A 116 -6.18 -14.44 -12.28
N ALA A 117 -4.95 -13.95 -12.37
CA ALA A 117 -4.22 -13.55 -11.17
C ALA A 117 -4.79 -12.29 -10.54
N THR A 118 -4.51 -12.15 -9.25
CA THR A 118 -4.98 -11.01 -8.47
C THR A 118 -4.32 -9.74 -8.95
N TRP A 119 -5.14 -8.70 -9.04
CA TRP A 119 -4.71 -7.35 -9.34
C TRP A 119 -4.25 -6.68 -8.06
N PHE A 120 -3.12 -6.01 -8.13
CA PHE A 120 -2.50 -5.33 -7.00
C PHE A 120 -2.20 -3.88 -7.32
N HIS A 121 -2.06 -3.09 -6.27
CA HIS A 121 -1.44 -1.79 -6.33
C HIS A 121 -0.62 -1.59 -5.06
N PHE A 122 0.26 -0.60 -5.09
CA PHE A 122 0.91 -0.13 -3.88
C PHE A 122 0.02 0.90 -3.18
N ALA A 123 0.23 1.10 -1.88
CA ALA A 123 -0.15 2.38 -1.28
C ALA A 123 0.65 3.52 -1.93
N ASN A 124 0.11 4.73 -1.89
CA ASN A 124 0.79 5.93 -2.41
C ASN A 124 1.58 6.66 -1.29
N MET A 125 1.76 6.02 -0.13
CA MET A 125 2.46 6.55 1.04
C MET A 125 3.55 5.60 1.54
N ALA A 126 4.62 6.17 2.10
CA ALA A 126 5.68 5.44 2.81
C ALA A 126 5.79 5.97 4.24
N PRO A 127 5.74 5.11 5.28
CA PRO A 127 5.93 5.53 6.66
C PRO A 127 7.37 5.96 6.93
N PRO A 128 7.65 6.70 8.02
CA PRO A 128 9.01 7.07 8.40
C PRO A 128 9.93 5.85 8.54
N GLY A 129 11.14 5.92 7.96
CA GLY A 129 12.11 4.82 8.00
C GLY A 129 11.88 3.72 6.94
N PHE A 130 10.74 3.75 6.24
CA PHE A 130 10.49 2.86 5.11
C PHE A 130 11.56 3.08 4.01
N PRO A 131 12.10 2.02 3.41
CA PRO A 131 13.10 2.15 2.36
C PRO A 131 12.49 2.87 1.16
N VAL A 132 12.95 4.11 0.92
CA VAL A 132 12.56 4.86 -0.27
C VAL A 132 13.37 4.33 -1.45
N ILE A 133 12.72 3.69 -2.40
CA ILE A 133 13.35 3.27 -3.66
C ILE A 133 13.54 4.55 -4.50
N VAL A 134 14.75 5.10 -4.51
CA VAL A 134 15.07 6.30 -5.31
C VAL A 134 15.77 5.85 -6.59
N GLY A 135 15.14 6.05 -7.75
CA GLY A 135 15.79 5.90 -9.06
C GLY A 135 16.42 4.53 -9.31
N ASP A 136 15.60 3.48 -9.28
CA ASP A 136 15.97 2.10 -9.65
C ASP A 136 17.08 1.42 -8.81
N LYS A 137 17.51 2.04 -7.70
CA LYS A 137 18.43 1.42 -6.74
C LYS A 137 17.97 1.68 -5.31
N MET A 138 17.82 0.62 -4.53
CA MET A 138 17.82 0.75 -3.07
C MET A 138 19.12 1.46 -2.68
N PRO A 139 19.14 2.40 -1.71
CA PRO A 139 20.39 2.99 -1.26
C PRO A 139 21.40 1.86 -1.04
N PRO A 140 22.55 1.89 -1.73
CA PRO A 140 23.54 0.85 -1.62
C PRO A 140 23.89 0.66 -0.14
N SER A 141 23.99 -0.61 0.25
CA SER A 141 24.48 -1.01 1.55
C SER A 141 25.91 -0.46 1.70
N GLY A 142 26.05 0.70 2.34
CA GLY A 142 27.35 1.23 2.76
C GLY A 142 28.19 2.02 1.74
N THR A 143 27.64 2.78 0.78
CA THR A 143 28.46 3.82 0.11
C THR A 143 28.07 5.22 0.58
N GLU A 144 28.88 5.69 1.52
CA GLU A 144 29.15 7.11 1.72
C GLU A 144 29.74 7.64 0.40
N ALA A 145 29.03 8.55 -0.26
CA ALA A 145 29.70 9.47 -1.16
C ALA A 145 30.47 10.45 -0.27
N ASN A 146 31.80 10.41 -0.43
CA ASN A 146 32.78 11.30 0.17
C ASN A 146 32.30 12.75 0.29
N GLU A 147 32.39 13.31 1.49
CA GLU A 147 32.89 14.68 1.65
C GLU A 147 34.15 14.63 2.52
N PRO A 148 35.18 15.46 2.21
CA PRO A 148 36.50 15.34 2.79
C PRO A 148 36.57 16.11 4.10
N ASP A 149 36.37 15.42 5.23
CA ASP A 149 36.93 15.89 6.49
C ASP A 149 38.32 15.27 6.65
N GLY A 150 39.32 16.15 6.65
CA GLY A 150 40.72 15.82 6.62
C GLY A 150 41.20 14.93 7.78
N ALA A 151 42.21 14.14 7.44
CA ALA A 151 43.28 13.64 8.32
C ALA A 151 42.85 12.74 9.48
N THR A 152 42.78 11.42 9.24
CA THR A 152 43.72 10.40 9.75
C THR A 152 43.17 9.01 9.44
N GLY A 153 43.98 8.19 8.76
CA GLY A 153 43.59 6.86 8.28
C GLY A 153 43.43 5.81 9.38
N VAL A 154 42.32 5.88 10.10
CA VAL A 154 41.80 4.74 10.87
C VAL A 154 40.59 4.21 10.11
N THR A 155 40.67 2.99 9.57
CA THR A 155 39.49 2.29 9.05
C THR A 155 38.53 2.04 10.20
N LYS A 156 37.60 2.98 10.42
CA LYS A 156 36.65 2.94 11.53
C LYS A 156 35.67 1.80 11.28
N MET A 157 35.96 0.65 11.88
CA MET A 157 35.06 -0.49 11.88
C MET A 157 33.76 -0.12 12.59
N VAL A 158 32.63 -0.60 12.08
CA VAL A 158 31.34 -0.48 12.75
C VAL A 158 31.19 -1.60 13.76
N LYS A 159 30.68 -1.29 14.96
CA LYS A 159 30.26 -2.30 15.94
C LYS A 159 28.85 -2.72 15.57
N CYS A 160 28.67 -4.01 15.31
CA CYS A 160 27.39 -4.59 14.89
C CYS A 160 26.65 -5.29 16.05
N GLY A 161 27.16 -5.19 17.27
CA GLY A 161 26.77 -6.04 18.41
C GLY A 161 28.02 -6.62 19.05
N ASN A 162 28.15 -7.95 18.99
CA ASN A 162 29.30 -8.71 19.51
C ASN A 162 30.49 -8.82 18.54
N HIS A 163 30.36 -8.29 17.33
CA HIS A 163 31.44 -8.29 16.33
C HIS A 163 31.59 -6.88 15.71
N GLN A 164 32.67 -6.73 14.95
CA GLN A 164 32.97 -5.53 14.16
C GLN A 164 33.04 -5.88 12.67
N ALA A 165 32.64 -4.94 11.82
CA ALA A 165 32.68 -5.10 10.37
C ALA A 165 33.19 -3.81 9.70
N ARG A 166 33.61 -3.88 8.44
CA ARG A 166 34.08 -2.68 7.71
C ARG A 166 32.96 -1.68 7.47
N ASN A 167 31.72 -2.17 7.37
CA ASN A 167 30.51 -1.38 7.20
C ASN A 167 29.30 -2.20 7.66
N CYS A 168 28.13 -1.55 7.77
CA CYS A 168 26.92 -2.23 8.24
C CYS A 168 26.43 -3.34 7.30
N ALA A 169 26.73 -3.27 5.99
CA ALA A 169 26.33 -4.30 5.02
C ALA A 169 26.95 -5.67 5.32
N GLU A 170 28.15 -5.66 5.90
CA GLU A 170 28.92 -6.86 6.23
C GLU A 170 28.53 -7.48 7.58
N CYS A 171 27.81 -6.74 8.44
CA CYS A 171 27.41 -7.24 9.76
C CYS A 171 26.61 -8.55 9.73
N PRO A 172 25.65 -8.78 8.80
CA PRO A 172 24.79 -9.94 8.91
C PRO A 172 25.55 -11.27 8.80
N GLN A 173 26.58 -11.36 7.97
CA GLN A 173 27.37 -12.59 7.74
C GLN A 173 26.53 -13.87 7.57
N GLY A 174 25.35 -13.76 6.94
CA GLY A 174 24.40 -14.86 6.79
C GLY A 174 23.45 -15.10 7.97
N ASN A 175 23.62 -14.41 9.10
CA ASN A 175 22.79 -14.51 10.30
C ASN A 175 21.59 -13.53 10.34
N GLY A 176 21.50 -12.62 9.36
CA GLY A 176 20.38 -11.71 9.21
C GLY A 176 20.32 -10.61 10.29
N GLY A 177 19.10 -10.23 10.68
CA GLY A 177 18.85 -9.03 11.49
C GLY A 177 19.31 -9.10 12.94
N SER A 178 19.44 -10.30 13.50
CA SER A 178 19.99 -10.51 14.85
C SER A 178 21.47 -10.14 14.98
N TRP A 179 22.15 -9.89 13.86
CA TRP A 179 23.55 -9.49 13.79
C TRP A 179 23.72 -8.02 13.39
N CYS A 180 22.63 -7.25 13.40
CA CYS A 180 22.63 -5.86 12.98
C CYS A 180 22.22 -4.92 14.12
N HIS A 181 23.17 -4.59 14.99
CA HIS A 181 22.93 -3.76 16.17
C HIS A 181 24.05 -2.74 16.42
N LYS A 182 23.97 -1.98 17.51
CA LYS A 182 24.94 -0.97 17.95
C LYS A 182 25.08 0.21 16.97
N ASP A 183 26.01 0.18 16.03
CA ASP A 183 26.24 1.28 15.08
C ASP A 183 25.31 1.20 13.85
N CYS A 184 24.67 0.05 13.69
CA CYS A 184 23.80 -0.30 12.58
C CYS A 184 22.35 -0.54 13.01
N VAL A 185 21.44 -0.50 12.03
CA VAL A 185 20.01 -0.73 12.18
C VAL A 185 19.56 -1.72 11.11
N TRP A 186 18.82 -2.75 11.52
CA TRP A 186 18.16 -3.65 10.59
C TRP A 186 16.91 -2.99 10.00
N ASN A 187 16.83 -2.92 8.68
CA ASN A 187 15.73 -2.30 7.97
C ASN A 187 15.40 -3.12 6.72
N PHE A 188 14.22 -3.74 6.67
CA PHE A 188 13.71 -4.51 5.50
C PHE A 188 14.71 -5.52 4.93
N GLY A 189 15.37 -6.30 5.79
CA GLY A 189 16.29 -7.35 5.34
C GLY A 189 17.68 -6.83 4.98
N GLN A 190 18.00 -5.59 5.33
CA GLN A 190 19.31 -4.99 5.16
C GLN A 190 19.82 -4.45 6.48
N CYS A 191 21.14 -4.51 6.67
CA CYS A 191 21.80 -3.85 7.78
C CYS A 191 22.43 -2.54 7.28
N ILE A 192 21.88 -1.41 7.74
CA ILE A 192 22.30 -0.06 7.31
C ILE A 192 22.84 0.74 8.50
N SER A 193 23.60 1.80 8.23
CA SER A 193 24.11 2.66 9.32
C SER A 193 22.99 3.46 9.97
N LYS A 194 23.12 3.75 11.27
CA LYS A 194 22.19 4.65 11.98
C LYS A 194 22.03 6.00 11.28
N SER A 195 23.11 6.56 10.77
CA SER A 195 23.07 7.82 10.02
C SER A 195 22.22 7.72 8.75
N ALA A 196 22.33 6.61 8.01
CA ALA A 196 21.47 6.33 6.86
C ALA A 196 20.00 6.19 7.27
N PHE A 197 19.72 5.46 8.35
CA PHE A 197 18.36 5.28 8.86
C PHE A 197 17.73 6.60 9.32
N GLU A 198 18.47 7.46 10.03
CA GLU A 198 17.98 8.78 10.44
C GLU A 198 17.73 9.71 9.25
N ARG A 199 18.54 9.62 8.18
CA ARG A 199 18.24 10.32 6.92
C ARG A 199 16.95 9.80 6.28
N LEU A 200 16.69 8.48 6.31
CA LEU A 200 15.43 7.90 5.82
C LEU A 200 14.22 8.38 6.61
N LYS A 201 14.31 8.46 7.95
CA LYS A 201 13.25 9.02 8.79
C LYS A 201 12.94 10.49 8.51
N LYS A 202 13.98 11.30 8.30
CA LYS A 202 13.84 12.75 8.06
C LYS A 202 13.38 13.08 6.64
N ARG A 203 13.58 12.18 5.68
CA ARG A 203 13.13 12.36 4.29
C ARG A 203 11.61 12.26 4.21
N ARG A 204 10.94 13.41 4.06
CA ARG A 204 9.60 13.46 3.46
C ARG A 204 9.77 13.46 1.93
N PRO A 205 9.36 12.41 1.20
CA PRO A 205 9.46 12.42 -0.26
C PRO A 205 8.59 13.56 -0.82
N LYS A 206 9.21 14.57 -1.45
CA LYS A 206 8.54 15.74 -2.05
C LYS A 206 7.59 15.39 -3.20
N LYS A 207 7.74 14.19 -3.77
CA LYS A 207 6.81 13.54 -4.69
C LYS A 207 6.67 12.11 -4.19
N GLN A 208 5.60 11.81 -3.48
CA GLN A 208 5.33 10.46 -3.00
C GLN A 208 5.23 9.51 -4.20
N LYS A 209 6.24 8.66 -4.34
CA LYS A 209 6.15 7.44 -5.14
C LYS A 209 6.79 6.33 -4.30
N CYS A 210 6.10 5.83 -3.27
CA CYS A 210 6.53 4.67 -2.48
C CYS A 210 5.35 4.01 -1.74
N CYS A 211 5.60 2.76 -1.33
CA CYS A 211 4.67 1.63 -1.36
C CYS A 211 4.49 0.95 0.01
N SER A 212 3.77 1.54 0.96
CA SER A 212 3.45 0.80 2.20
C SER A 212 2.47 -0.33 1.89
N GLY A 213 3.01 -1.53 1.72
CA GLY A 213 2.23 -2.74 1.48
C GLY A 213 1.86 -2.96 0.01
N ILE A 214 1.41 -4.18 -0.25
CA ILE A 214 0.89 -4.64 -1.54
C ILE A 214 -0.59 -4.89 -1.32
N ARG A 215 -1.44 -4.07 -1.95
CA ARG A 215 -2.90 -4.05 -1.74
C ARG A 215 -3.60 -4.75 -2.89
N GLU A 216 -4.64 -5.50 -2.57
CA GLU A 216 -5.50 -6.10 -3.57
C GLU A 216 -6.44 -5.05 -4.16
N TRP A 217 -6.45 -4.95 -5.49
CA TRP A 217 -7.29 -4.02 -6.22
C TRP A 217 -8.77 -4.36 -6.07
N ASN A 218 -9.63 -3.33 -5.92
CA ASN A 218 -11.06 -3.48 -5.65
C ASN A 218 -11.38 -4.31 -4.39
N SER A 219 -10.46 -4.36 -3.44
CA SER A 219 -10.62 -5.02 -2.15
C SER A 219 -10.18 -4.09 -1.02
N LEU A 220 -10.59 -4.41 0.20
CA LEU A 220 -10.04 -3.80 1.40
C LEU A 220 -8.82 -4.56 1.91
N ASP A 221 -8.41 -5.65 1.26
CA ASP A 221 -7.34 -6.53 1.74
C ASP A 221 -5.97 -6.18 1.14
N CYS A 222 -4.91 -6.42 1.91
CA CYS A 222 -3.52 -6.38 1.46
C CYS A 222 -2.75 -7.63 1.89
N PHE A 223 -1.51 -7.71 1.45
CA PHE A 223 -0.51 -8.55 2.10
C PHE A 223 -0.40 -8.09 3.56
N ASP A 224 -0.73 -9.01 4.46
CA ASP A 224 -0.63 -8.83 5.91
C ASP A 224 0.44 -9.78 6.47
N ARG A 225 0.35 -10.19 7.73
CA ARG A 225 1.41 -10.88 8.44
C ARG A 225 1.96 -12.09 7.66
N PRO A 226 3.29 -12.30 7.71
CA PRO A 226 3.89 -13.48 7.11
C PRO A 226 3.42 -14.76 7.80
N ASP A 227 3.10 -15.76 6.99
CA ASP A 227 2.87 -17.15 7.38
C ASP A 227 3.93 -18.06 6.70
N PRO A 228 4.21 -19.29 7.17
CA PRO A 228 5.12 -20.20 6.48
C PRO A 228 4.77 -20.42 5.00
N THR A 229 3.51 -20.23 4.60
CA THR A 229 3.03 -20.38 3.23
C THR A 229 3.00 -19.07 2.42
N GLY A 230 3.57 -17.99 2.94
CA GLY A 230 3.60 -16.67 2.29
C GLY A 230 2.78 -15.63 3.06
N PRO A 231 2.51 -14.45 2.46
CA PRO A 231 1.65 -13.46 3.08
C PRO A 231 0.20 -13.98 3.14
N ILE A 232 -0.50 -13.68 4.23
CA ILE A 232 -1.96 -13.79 4.27
C ILE A 232 -2.61 -12.49 3.80
N ALA A 233 -3.90 -12.56 3.48
CA ALA A 233 -4.71 -11.41 3.15
C ALA A 233 -5.51 -10.95 4.37
N TYR A 234 -5.42 -9.66 4.67
CA TYR A 234 -6.23 -9.03 5.72
C TYR A 234 -6.48 -7.55 5.41
N GLN A 235 -7.43 -6.94 6.12
CA GLN A 235 -7.81 -5.55 5.89
C GLN A 235 -6.62 -4.60 6.01
N CYS A 236 -6.48 -3.72 5.01
CA CYS A 236 -5.42 -2.75 4.91
C CYS A 236 -5.53 -1.69 6.01
N ASP A 237 -4.45 -1.47 6.74
CA ASP A 237 -4.23 -0.24 7.49
C ASP A 237 -3.87 0.90 6.51
N VAL A 238 -4.70 1.93 6.49
CA VAL A 238 -4.46 3.13 5.66
C VAL A 238 -3.46 4.10 6.29
N THR A 239 -3.11 3.90 7.57
CA THR A 239 -2.13 4.76 8.25
C THR A 239 -0.68 4.41 7.91
N GLY A 240 -0.43 3.18 7.44
CA GLY A 240 0.90 2.67 7.10
C GLY A 240 1.75 2.31 8.31
N ASN A 241 1.20 2.36 9.52
CA ASN A 241 1.95 2.15 10.76
C ASN A 241 2.04 0.67 11.18
N ILE A 242 1.25 -0.21 10.54
CA ILE A 242 1.29 -1.63 10.83
C ILE A 242 2.45 -2.31 10.11
N GLU A 243 3.52 -2.62 10.85
CA GLU A 243 4.74 -3.25 10.31
C GLU A 243 4.48 -4.59 9.61
N ASN A 244 3.48 -5.37 10.07
CA ASN A 244 3.12 -6.65 9.46
C ASN A 244 2.52 -6.52 8.04
N GLN A 245 2.12 -5.31 7.64
CA GLN A 245 1.60 -5.01 6.30
C GLN A 245 2.63 -4.29 5.42
N GLN A 246 3.83 -4.06 5.94
CA GLN A 246 4.87 -3.34 5.23
C GLN A 246 5.64 -4.30 4.33
N TYR A 247 5.18 -4.35 3.08
CA TYR A 247 5.85 -5.04 1.98
C TYR A 247 6.39 -4.04 0.96
N VAL A 248 7.58 -4.30 0.44
CA VAL A 248 8.19 -3.51 -0.64
C VAL A 248 8.65 -4.43 -1.76
N LEU A 249 8.27 -4.12 -3.00
CA LEU A 249 8.88 -4.72 -4.19
C LEU A 249 10.11 -3.89 -4.55
N ASP A 250 11.30 -4.40 -4.24
CA ASP A 250 12.55 -3.71 -4.51
C ASP A 250 12.93 -3.73 -6.00
N ALA A 251 13.93 -2.92 -6.39
CA ALA A 251 14.39 -2.84 -7.78
C ALA A 251 15.01 -4.14 -8.31
N SER A 252 15.53 -4.98 -7.41
CA SER A 252 16.03 -6.33 -7.76
C SER A 252 14.90 -7.32 -8.04
N GLY A 253 13.64 -6.94 -7.77
CA GLY A 253 12.45 -7.76 -7.93
C GLY A 253 12.08 -8.54 -6.66
N HIS A 254 12.73 -8.35 -5.52
CA HIS A 254 12.34 -9.04 -4.30
C HIS A 254 11.17 -8.33 -3.63
N ILE A 255 10.15 -9.10 -3.21
CA ILE A 255 9.10 -8.61 -2.33
C ILE A 255 9.54 -8.84 -0.89
N ARG A 256 9.99 -7.79 -0.21
CA ARG A 256 10.52 -7.83 1.16
C ARG A 256 9.45 -7.41 2.15
N HIS A 257 9.38 -8.12 3.27
CA HIS A 257 8.61 -7.75 4.44
C HIS A 257 9.48 -6.99 5.46
N ALA A 258 8.86 -6.22 6.36
CA ALA A 258 9.55 -5.48 7.43
C ALA A 258 10.44 -6.39 8.32
N THR A 259 10.05 -7.66 8.52
CA THR A 259 10.88 -8.64 9.25
C THR A 259 12.21 -8.96 8.56
N GLY A 260 12.37 -8.57 7.29
CA GLY A 260 13.53 -8.86 6.47
C GLY A 260 13.49 -10.19 5.72
N LYS A 261 12.33 -10.86 5.74
CA LYS A 261 12.05 -12.03 4.88
C LYS A 261 11.49 -11.59 3.53
N CYS A 262 11.72 -12.41 2.51
CA CYS A 262 11.26 -12.22 1.15
C CYS A 262 10.19 -13.24 0.79
N VAL A 263 9.15 -12.78 0.08
CA VAL A 263 8.14 -13.64 -0.53
C VAL A 263 8.81 -14.38 -1.69
N SER A 264 8.84 -15.70 -1.60
CA SER A 264 9.39 -16.59 -2.62
C SER A 264 8.39 -17.69 -2.97
N ILE A 265 8.65 -18.38 -4.08
CA ILE A 265 7.93 -19.59 -4.42
C ILE A 265 8.35 -20.72 -3.47
N GLY A 266 7.38 -21.35 -2.82
CA GLY A 266 7.60 -22.45 -1.91
C GLY A 266 7.94 -23.76 -2.63
N LYS A 267 8.41 -24.75 -1.86
CA LYS A 267 8.68 -26.11 -2.37
C LYS A 267 7.42 -26.85 -2.77
N LEU A 268 6.29 -26.51 -2.13
CA LEU A 268 4.98 -27.07 -2.43
C LEU A 268 4.37 -26.38 -3.65
N LYS A 269 3.77 -27.17 -4.55
CA LYS A 269 3.15 -26.66 -5.78
C LYS A 269 2.12 -25.58 -5.47
N LYS A 270 2.18 -24.47 -6.22
CA LYS A 270 1.30 -23.30 -6.12
C LYS A 270 1.31 -22.56 -4.76
N ARG A 271 2.28 -22.83 -3.87
CA ARG A 271 2.41 -22.09 -2.61
C ARG A 271 3.54 -21.07 -2.68
N LEU A 272 3.34 -19.97 -1.96
CA LEU A 272 4.40 -19.05 -1.63
C LEU A 272 5.11 -19.54 -0.36
N ALA A 273 6.17 -18.84 0.02
CA ALA A 273 6.90 -19.05 1.26
C ALA A 273 7.61 -17.76 1.67
N MET A 274 7.84 -17.59 2.97
CA MET A 274 8.68 -16.53 3.50
C MET A 274 10.10 -17.06 3.68
N THR A 275 11.05 -16.51 2.93
CA THR A 275 12.45 -16.98 2.86
C THR A 275 13.43 -15.87 3.20
N ASP A 276 14.70 -16.20 3.41
CA ASP A 276 15.74 -15.18 3.51
C ASP A 276 15.90 -14.43 2.19
N CYS A 277 16.04 -13.12 2.29
CA CYS A 277 16.30 -12.28 1.13
C CYS A 277 17.72 -12.50 0.63
N GLY A 278 17.89 -12.69 -0.67
CA GLY A 278 19.19 -12.93 -1.30
C GLY A 278 19.05 -13.43 -2.74
N PRO A 279 20.14 -13.81 -3.41
CA PRO A 279 20.12 -14.26 -4.80
C PRO A 279 19.23 -15.49 -5.07
N SER A 280 18.98 -16.31 -4.04
CA SER A 280 18.11 -17.47 -4.10
C SER A 280 16.63 -17.16 -3.89
N ALA A 281 16.28 -15.96 -3.45
CA ALA A 281 14.89 -15.54 -3.31
C ALA A 281 14.26 -15.35 -4.69
N THR A 282 12.95 -15.53 -4.78
CA THR A 282 12.25 -15.33 -6.07
C THR A 282 12.28 -13.86 -6.45
N ALA A 283 12.74 -13.57 -7.66
CA ALA A 283 12.57 -12.27 -8.28
C ALA A 283 11.18 -12.19 -8.92
N TRP A 284 10.52 -11.05 -8.72
CA TRP A 284 9.19 -10.72 -9.21
C TRP A 284 9.24 -9.52 -10.15
N GLU A 285 8.19 -9.37 -10.93
CA GLU A 285 7.98 -8.24 -11.83
C GLU A 285 6.50 -7.85 -11.88
N GLN A 286 6.25 -6.58 -12.15
CA GLN A 286 4.90 -6.08 -12.44
C GLN A 286 4.58 -6.39 -13.90
N VAL A 287 3.47 -7.04 -14.16
CA VAL A 287 2.95 -7.35 -15.50
C VAL A 287 1.51 -6.89 -15.61
N ASP A 288 0.97 -6.85 -16.84
CA ASP A 288 -0.40 -6.45 -17.15
C ASP A 288 -0.82 -5.19 -16.38
N THR A 289 -0.45 -4.01 -16.84
CA THR A 289 -0.62 -2.79 -16.04
C THR A 289 -1.68 -1.88 -16.62
N PHE A 290 -2.51 -1.27 -15.77
CA PHE A 290 -3.45 -0.23 -16.19
C PHE A 290 -3.56 0.92 -15.20
N PHE A 291 -4.13 2.02 -15.67
CA PHE A 291 -4.42 3.24 -14.89
C PHE A 291 -5.91 3.27 -14.58
N PRO A 292 -6.31 3.23 -13.30
CA PRO A 292 -7.73 3.13 -12.97
C PRO A 292 -8.52 4.40 -13.32
N GLU A 293 -9.73 4.21 -13.86
CA GLU A 293 -10.57 5.32 -14.35
C GLU A 293 -10.97 6.29 -13.23
N GLU A 294 -11.22 5.80 -12.02
CA GLU A 294 -11.54 6.67 -10.88
C GLU A 294 -10.37 7.56 -10.45
N THR A 295 -9.13 7.09 -10.60
CA THR A 295 -7.94 7.93 -10.35
C THR A 295 -7.78 8.98 -11.45
N LYS A 296 -8.08 8.63 -12.72
CA LYS A 296 -8.08 9.60 -13.83
C LYS A 296 -9.14 10.67 -13.61
N LEU A 297 -10.38 10.26 -13.32
CA LEU A 297 -11.50 11.15 -13.02
C LEU A 297 -11.20 12.07 -11.83
N TYR A 298 -10.59 11.54 -10.77
CA TYR A 298 -10.14 12.34 -9.63
C TYR A 298 -9.19 13.46 -10.05
N ARG A 299 -8.15 13.15 -10.85
CA ARG A 299 -7.17 14.15 -11.32
C ARG A 299 -7.81 15.21 -12.20
N GLU A 300 -8.68 14.81 -13.11
CA GLU A 300 -9.43 15.72 -13.98
C GLU A 300 -10.30 16.68 -13.17
N LEU A 301 -11.04 16.16 -12.18
CA LEU A 301 -11.93 16.97 -11.36
C LEU A 301 -11.16 17.85 -10.36
N VAL A 302 -10.02 17.39 -9.83
CA VAL A 302 -9.11 18.21 -9.01
C VAL A 302 -8.65 19.43 -9.82
N ALA A 303 -8.22 19.23 -11.07
CA ALA A 303 -7.81 20.31 -11.95
C ALA A 303 -9.00 21.23 -12.30
N LYS A 304 -10.15 20.66 -12.71
CA LYS A 304 -11.38 21.39 -13.05
C LYS A 304 -11.85 22.30 -11.91
N HIS A 305 -11.73 21.85 -10.67
CA HIS A 305 -12.18 22.59 -9.49
C HIS A 305 -11.08 23.41 -8.81
N GLY A 306 -9.87 23.48 -9.39
CA GLY A 306 -8.76 24.25 -8.84
C GLY A 306 -8.36 23.81 -7.43
N LEU A 307 -8.44 22.51 -7.14
CA LEU A 307 -8.11 21.95 -5.83
C LEU A 307 -6.58 21.79 -5.72
N THR A 308 -5.99 22.36 -4.67
CA THR A 308 -4.54 22.47 -4.52
C THR A 308 -4.02 21.72 -3.28
N GLU A 309 -2.74 21.34 -3.28
CA GLU A 309 -2.11 20.58 -2.19
C GLU A 309 -1.99 21.35 -0.87
N ASP A 310 -2.05 22.69 -0.90
CA ASP A 310 -2.03 23.58 0.26
C ASP A 310 -3.39 23.70 0.95
N MET A 311 -4.46 23.16 0.36
CA MET A 311 -5.76 23.12 1.02
C MET A 311 -5.68 22.35 2.35
N PRO A 312 -6.40 22.80 3.40
CA PRO A 312 -6.42 22.13 4.69
C PRO A 312 -6.76 20.65 4.54
N ASP A 313 -5.87 19.83 5.09
CA ASP A 313 -5.99 18.38 5.15
C ASP A 313 -6.51 17.98 6.53
N HIS A 314 -7.34 16.94 6.59
CA HIS A 314 -7.83 16.34 7.84
C HIS A 314 -7.19 14.98 8.02
#